data_AF-A0A3S1D135-F1
#
_entry.id   AF-A0A3S1D135-F1
#
_cell.length_a   1.000
_cell.length_b   1.000
_cell.length_c   1.000
_cell.angle_alpha   90.00
_cell.angle_beta   90.00
_cell.angle_gamma   90.00
#
_symmetry.space_group_name_H-M   'P 1'
#
loop_
_entity.id
_entity.type
_entity.pdbx_description
1 polymer ?
#
loop_
_entity_poly.entity_id
_entity_poly.type
_entity_poly.pdbx_seq_one_letter_code
_entity_poly.pdbx_strand_id
1 'polypeptide(L)'
;MVNLDLDRETIFNLLDKARQYQVKEDVSFPEMNDEMDSLQVLADDGDDAIYQEVVSFINDLREDQQATLVALMYLGRGDYSEEEWVDAYHLAEDELSDHTGEYLLSRPLVADDIARGLDLLGIAKPGD
;
A
#
# COMPACT_ATOMS: atom_id res chain seq x y z
N MET A 1 18.48 2.07 -15.33
CA MET A 1 18.14 1.68 -13.95
C MET A 1 17.20 2.74 -13.45
N VAL A 2 15.98 2.35 -13.08
CA VAL A 2 14.97 3.26 -12.55
C VAL A 2 15.46 3.80 -11.20
N ASN A 3 15.31 5.11 -11.00
CA ASN A 3 15.61 5.75 -9.72
C ASN A 3 14.30 5.84 -8.93
N LEU A 4 14.30 5.34 -7.70
CA LEU A 4 13.18 5.48 -6.77
C LEU A 4 13.47 6.66 -5.84
N ASP A 5 12.46 7.47 -5.53
CA ASP A 5 12.60 8.60 -4.59
C ASP A 5 12.52 8.18 -3.11
N LEU A 6 12.13 6.92 -2.89
CA LEU A 6 12.12 6.26 -1.59
C LEU A 6 13.16 5.12 -1.57
N ASP A 7 13.91 5.03 -0.47
CA ASP A 7 14.93 4.00 -0.35
C ASP A 7 14.30 2.61 -0.22
N ARG A 8 14.99 1.61 -0.76
CA ARG A 8 14.48 0.24 -0.86
C ARG A 8 14.24 -0.40 0.51
N GLU A 9 15.10 -0.11 1.48
CA GLU A 9 14.99 -0.67 2.83
C GLU A 9 13.70 -0.18 3.50
N THR A 10 13.40 1.11 3.38
CA THR A 10 12.15 1.70 3.85
C THR A 10 10.94 1.07 3.17
N ILE A 11 10.98 0.85 1.85
CA ILE A 11 9.89 0.18 1.14
C ILE A 11 9.69 -1.24 1.70
N PHE A 12 10.73 -2.05 1.81
CA PHE A 12 10.59 -3.43 2.32
C PHE A 12 10.09 -3.47 3.78
N ASN A 13 10.56 -2.57 4.63
CA ASN A 13 10.06 -2.45 6.01
C ASN A 13 8.57 -2.08 6.05
N LEU A 14 8.14 -1.19 5.15
CA LEU A 14 6.73 -0.83 4.98
C LEU A 14 5.89 -2.02 4.52
N LEU A 15 6.37 -2.80 3.55
CA LEU A 15 5.69 -4.00 3.06
C LEU A 15 5.48 -5.04 4.16
N ASP A 16 6.50 -5.27 4.99
CA ASP A 16 6.40 -6.23 6.09
C ASP A 16 5.35 -5.80 7.13
N LYS A 17 5.15 -4.50 7.36
CA LYS A 17 4.08 -3.98 8.24
C LYS A 17 2.70 -4.05 7.57
N ALA A 18 2.60 -3.65 6.31
CA ALA A 18 1.36 -3.70 5.54
C ALA A 18 0.83 -5.15 5.45
N ARG A 19 1.70 -6.15 5.24
CA ARG A 19 1.32 -7.56 5.28
C ARG A 19 0.81 -8.01 6.64
N GLN A 20 1.42 -7.54 7.74
CA GLN A 20 0.93 -7.87 9.09
C GLN A 20 -0.50 -7.37 9.32
N TYR A 21 -0.81 -6.17 8.82
CA TYR A 21 -2.18 -5.65 8.83
C TYR A 21 -3.11 -6.49 7.95
N GLN A 22 -2.74 -6.74 6.69
CA GLN A 22 -3.56 -7.51 5.74
C GLN A 22 -3.86 -8.95 6.22
N VAL A 23 -2.89 -9.60 6.87
CA VAL A 23 -3.10 -10.93 7.47
C VAL A 23 -4.10 -10.88 8.62
N LYS A 24 -4.07 -9.86 9.47
CA LYS A 24 -5.06 -9.71 10.57
C LYS A 24 -6.47 -9.46 10.06
N GLU A 25 -6.61 -8.65 9.01
CA GLU A 25 -7.92 -8.34 8.40
C GLU A 25 -8.55 -9.59 7.77
N ASP A 26 -7.77 -10.41 7.06
CA ASP A 26 -8.26 -11.62 6.37
C ASP A 26 -8.73 -12.73 7.34
N VAL A 27 -8.35 -12.68 8.63
CA VAL A 27 -8.91 -13.60 9.66
C VAL A 27 -10.14 -13.03 10.38
N SER A 28 -10.39 -11.73 10.26
CA SER A 28 -11.50 -11.03 10.90
C SER A 28 -12.72 -10.96 9.99
N PHE A 29 -13.23 -12.12 9.55
CA PHE A 29 -14.57 -12.18 8.95
C PHE A 29 -15.60 -12.36 10.07
N PRO A 30 -16.39 -11.35 10.45
CA PRO A 30 -17.60 -11.62 11.22
C PRO A 30 -18.52 -12.48 10.33
N GLU A 31 -18.89 -13.67 10.80
CA GLU A 31 -19.95 -14.45 10.16
C GLU A 31 -21.18 -13.53 10.03
N MET A 32 -21.52 -13.13 8.78
CA MET A 32 -22.76 -12.42 8.52
C MET A 32 -23.92 -13.37 8.84
N ASN A 33 -24.48 -13.23 10.04
CA ASN A 33 -25.82 -13.69 10.31
C ASN A 33 -26.81 -12.67 9.73
N ASP A 34 -27.85 -13.16 9.06
CA ASP A 34 -28.89 -12.38 8.37
C ASP A 34 -29.82 -11.57 9.32
N GLU A 35 -29.32 -11.14 10.48
CA GLU A 35 -30.04 -10.30 11.44
C GLU A 35 -29.23 -9.02 11.73
N MET A 36 -28.89 -8.26 10.68
CA MET A 36 -28.22 -6.97 10.80
C MET A 36 -29.19 -5.86 11.23
N ASP A 37 -29.30 -5.68 12.55
CA ASP A 37 -29.68 -4.40 13.14
C ASP A 37 -28.59 -3.37 12.78
N SER A 38 -28.98 -2.35 12.02
CA SER A 38 -28.11 -1.52 11.16
C SER A 38 -27.29 -0.45 11.91
N LEU A 39 -26.91 -0.71 13.17
CA LEU A 39 -26.35 0.32 14.06
C LEU A 39 -25.14 -0.12 14.89
N GLN A 40 -24.53 -1.28 14.61
CA GLN A 40 -23.38 -1.78 15.38
C GLN A 40 -22.10 -2.06 14.57
N VAL A 41 -21.98 -1.53 13.34
CA VAL A 41 -20.75 -1.62 12.52
C VAL A 41 -20.04 -0.25 12.46
N LEU A 42 -19.91 0.43 13.60
CA LEU A 42 -19.26 1.76 13.68
C LEU A 42 -18.23 1.85 14.82
N ALA A 43 -17.69 0.72 15.29
CA ALA A 43 -16.89 0.73 16.51
C ALA A 43 -15.71 -0.27 16.57
N ASP A 44 -15.10 -0.66 15.44
CA ASP A 44 -13.89 -1.53 15.51
C ASP A 44 -12.71 -1.09 14.61
N ASP A 45 -12.93 -0.28 13.56
CA ASP A 45 -11.87 0.08 12.60
C ASP A 45 -10.87 1.16 13.09
N GLY A 46 -11.03 1.68 14.31
CA GLY A 46 -10.19 2.75 14.85
C GLY A 46 -8.94 2.28 15.60
N ASP A 47 -8.81 0.98 15.91
CA ASP A 47 -7.91 0.49 16.96
C ASP A 47 -6.80 -0.46 16.49
N ASP A 48 -6.63 -0.73 15.18
CA ASP A 48 -5.40 -1.41 14.75
C ASP A 48 -4.23 -0.42 14.74
N ALA A 49 -3.44 -0.48 15.81
CA ALA A 49 -2.22 0.30 15.97
C ALA A 49 -1.27 0.17 14.77
N ILE A 50 -1.26 -0.99 14.08
CA ILE A 50 -0.44 -1.19 12.88
C ILE A 50 -1.00 -0.38 11.70
N TYR A 51 -2.33 -0.35 11.53
CA TYR A 51 -2.95 0.46 10.48
C TYR A 51 -2.60 1.93 10.65
N GLN A 52 -2.83 2.48 11.85
CA GLN A 52 -2.55 3.90 12.14
C GLN A 52 -1.06 4.24 11.98
N GLU A 53 -0.17 3.33 12.40
CA GLU A 53 1.28 3.49 12.22
C GLU A 53 1.66 3.53 10.74
N VAL A 54 1.13 2.62 9.92
CA VAL A 54 1.45 2.54 8.50
C VAL A 54 0.85 3.72 7.72
N VAL A 55 -0.40 4.11 8.00
CA VAL A 55 -1.04 5.28 7.39
C VAL A 55 -0.26 6.55 7.73
N SER A 56 0.02 6.79 9.02
CA SER A 56 0.77 7.98 9.45
C SER A 56 2.15 8.00 8.80
N PHE A 57 2.82 6.85 8.74
CA PHE A 57 4.13 6.77 8.10
C PHE A 57 4.08 7.16 6.62
N ILE A 58 3.10 6.64 5.85
CA ILE A 58 2.96 6.97 4.43
C ILE A 58 2.59 8.44 4.24
N ASN A 59 1.65 8.97 5.02
CA ASN A 59 1.20 10.35 4.90
C ASN A 59 2.28 11.37 5.32
N ASP A 60 3.23 10.96 6.18
CA ASP A 60 4.40 11.78 6.56
C ASP A 60 5.54 11.75 5.53
N LEU A 61 5.49 10.86 4.51
CA LEU A 61 6.45 10.85 3.42
C LEU A 61 6.27 12.10 2.55
N ARG A 62 7.35 12.50 1.87
CA ARG A 62 7.25 13.54 0.83
C ARG A 62 6.38 13.07 -0.34
N GLU A 63 5.82 14.01 -1.09
CA GLU A 63 4.95 13.72 -2.24
C GLU A 63 5.61 12.78 -3.27
N ASP A 64 6.88 13.02 -3.65
CA ASP A 64 7.65 12.16 -4.56
C ASP A 64 7.79 10.71 -4.05
N GLN A 65 7.92 10.56 -2.73
CA GLN A 65 8.02 9.27 -2.07
C GLN A 65 6.68 8.54 -2.00
N GLN A 66 5.59 9.27 -1.76
CA GLN A 66 4.23 8.73 -1.80
C GLN A 66 3.87 8.29 -3.23
N ALA A 67 4.18 9.12 -4.23
CA ALA A 67 3.96 8.80 -5.63
C ALA A 67 4.74 7.55 -6.06
N THR A 68 5.97 7.38 -5.58
CA THR A 68 6.75 6.15 -5.80
C THR A 68 6.00 4.90 -5.32
N LEU A 69 5.39 4.93 -4.13
CA LEU A 69 4.65 3.79 -3.59
C LEU A 69 3.38 3.49 -4.41
N VAL A 70 2.65 4.54 -4.79
CA VAL A 70 1.43 4.42 -5.61
C VAL A 70 1.76 3.89 -7.02
N ALA A 71 2.83 4.38 -7.64
CA ALA A 71 3.30 3.92 -8.94
C ALA A 71 3.76 2.45 -8.91
N LEU A 72 4.49 2.04 -7.87
CA LEU A 72 4.87 0.64 -7.67
C LEU A 72 3.64 -0.26 -7.51
N MET A 73 2.61 0.20 -6.81
CA MET A 73 1.35 -0.52 -6.69
C MET A 73 0.66 -0.68 -8.05
N TYR A 74 0.59 0.38 -8.87
CA TYR A 74 0.01 0.29 -10.22
C TYR A 74 0.77 -0.69 -11.13
N LEU A 75 2.10 -0.62 -11.11
CA LEU A 75 2.97 -1.52 -11.87
C LEU A 75 2.78 -2.99 -11.44
N GLY A 76 2.79 -3.23 -10.13
CA GLY A 76 2.56 -4.56 -9.58
C GLY A 76 1.18 -5.12 -9.89
N ARG A 77 0.14 -4.29 -9.82
CA ARG A 77 -1.23 -4.69 -10.18
C ARG A 77 -1.38 -5.00 -11.68
N GLY A 78 -0.45 -4.52 -12.51
CA GLY A 78 -0.45 -4.69 -13.96
C GLY A 78 -1.26 -3.63 -14.71
N ASP A 79 -1.52 -2.48 -14.09
CA ASP A 79 -2.13 -1.34 -14.78
C ASP A 79 -1.16 -0.69 -15.77
N TYR A 80 0.13 -0.76 -15.44
CA TYR A 80 1.24 -0.27 -16.24
C TYR A 80 2.32 -1.34 -16.33
N SER A 81 3.15 -1.24 -17.36
CA SER A 81 4.36 -2.06 -17.53
C SER A 81 5.63 -1.31 -17.10
N GLU A 82 6.76 -2.03 -17.04
CA GLU A 82 8.08 -1.42 -16.74
C GLU A 82 8.41 -0.27 -17.70
N GLU A 83 8.04 -0.40 -18.97
CA GLU A 83 8.27 0.60 -20.01
C GLU A 83 7.43 1.88 -19.80
N GLU A 84 6.32 1.77 -19.07
CA GLU A 84 5.38 2.85 -18.77
C GLU A 84 5.56 3.42 -17.35
N TRP A 85 6.68 3.11 -16.68
CA TRP A 85 6.98 3.57 -15.32
C TRP A 85 6.83 5.09 -15.14
N VAL A 86 7.31 5.89 -16.10
CA VAL A 86 7.25 7.35 -16.03
C VAL A 86 5.80 7.85 -16.07
N ASP A 87 4.95 7.21 -16.87
CA ASP A 87 3.53 7.57 -16.96
C ASP A 87 2.78 7.16 -15.68
N ALA A 88 3.09 5.98 -15.14
CA ALA A 88 2.56 5.52 -13.86
C ALA A 88 2.96 6.46 -12.70
N TYR A 89 4.20 6.93 -12.69
CA TYR A 89 4.72 7.86 -11.70
C TYR A 89 4.06 9.25 -11.79
N HIS A 90 3.95 9.83 -12.99
CA HIS A 90 3.27 11.12 -13.13
C HIS A 90 1.79 11.05 -12.75
N LEU A 91 1.09 9.97 -13.12
CA LEU A 91 -0.29 9.80 -12.69
C LEU A 91 -0.37 9.67 -11.16
N ALA A 92 0.56 8.93 -10.56
CA ALA A 92 0.63 8.79 -9.10
C ALA A 92 0.86 10.13 -8.41
N GLU A 93 1.73 11.00 -8.95
CA GLU A 93 1.93 12.36 -8.44
C GLU A 93 0.67 13.23 -8.56
N ASP A 94 -0.03 13.16 -9.70
CA ASP A 94 -1.24 13.96 -9.96
C ASP A 94 -2.43 13.56 -9.06
N GLU A 95 -2.49 12.28 -8.66
CA GLU A 95 -3.59 11.70 -7.86
C GLU A 95 -3.30 11.67 -6.35
N LEU A 96 -2.15 12.23 -5.89
CA LEU A 96 -1.84 12.30 -4.46
C LEU A 96 -2.88 13.09 -3.68
N SER A 97 -3.09 12.69 -2.42
CA SER A 97 -3.94 13.41 -1.48
C SER A 97 -3.40 13.26 -0.06
N ASP A 98 -4.00 13.99 0.89
CA ASP A 98 -3.70 13.83 2.32
C ASP A 98 -4.07 12.45 2.88
N HIS A 99 -4.69 11.58 2.07
CA HIS A 99 -5.18 10.24 2.42
C HIS A 99 -4.49 9.10 1.64
N THR A 100 -3.26 9.31 1.16
CA THR A 100 -2.54 8.31 0.34
C THR A 100 -2.30 7.00 1.09
N GLY A 101 -2.00 7.06 2.39
CA GLY A 101 -1.82 5.88 3.25
C GLY A 101 -3.10 5.04 3.34
N GLU A 102 -4.24 5.68 3.58
CA GLU A 102 -5.54 5.04 3.63
C GLU A 102 -5.92 4.44 2.27
N TYR A 103 -5.65 5.16 1.18
CA TYR A 103 -5.89 4.67 -0.19
C TYR A 103 -5.05 3.44 -0.53
N LEU A 104 -3.79 3.40 -0.10
CA LEU A 104 -2.93 2.23 -0.30
C LEU A 104 -3.42 1.06 0.56
N LEU A 105 -3.70 1.27 1.84
CA LEU A 105 -4.13 0.19 2.75
C LEU A 105 -5.57 -0.28 2.51
N SER A 106 -6.43 0.49 1.85
CA SER A 106 -7.75 0.03 1.44
C SER A 106 -7.70 -1.07 0.39
N ARG A 107 -6.50 -1.38 -0.15
CA ARG A 107 -6.27 -2.43 -1.15
C ARG A 107 -5.72 -3.68 -0.44
N PRO A 108 -6.48 -4.78 -0.40
CA PRO A 108 -6.09 -6.01 0.33
C PRO A 108 -4.77 -6.65 -0.11
N LEU A 109 -4.29 -6.35 -1.32
CA LEU A 109 -3.06 -6.91 -1.89
C LEU A 109 -1.95 -5.86 -2.08
N VAL A 110 -2.07 -4.66 -1.48
CA VAL A 110 -1.12 -3.56 -1.73
C VAL A 110 0.33 -3.93 -1.48
N ALA A 111 0.62 -4.70 -0.43
CA ALA A 111 1.99 -5.09 -0.14
C ALA A 111 2.56 -6.05 -1.22
N ASP A 112 1.74 -6.95 -1.74
CA ASP A 112 2.16 -7.88 -2.79
C ASP A 112 2.22 -7.21 -4.16
N ASP A 113 1.35 -6.24 -4.43
CA ASP A 113 1.41 -5.42 -5.62
C ASP A 113 2.69 -4.58 -5.62
N ILE A 114 2.98 -3.81 -4.58
CA ILE A 114 4.23 -3.02 -4.51
C ILE A 114 5.47 -3.91 -4.61
N ALA A 115 5.49 -5.09 -3.94
CA ALA A 115 6.59 -6.05 -4.06
C ALA A 115 6.81 -6.51 -5.50
N ARG A 116 5.72 -6.86 -6.20
CA ARG A 116 5.77 -7.26 -7.61
C ARG A 116 6.24 -6.11 -8.51
N GLY A 117 5.84 -4.88 -8.20
CA GLY A 117 6.32 -3.68 -8.89
C GLY A 117 7.83 -3.51 -8.76
N LEU A 118 8.39 -3.72 -7.57
CA LEU A 118 9.84 -3.71 -7.36
C LEU A 118 10.55 -4.80 -8.17
N ASP A 119 10.01 -6.02 -8.16
CA ASP A 119 10.57 -7.15 -8.93
C ASP A 119 10.57 -6.88 -10.43
N LEU A 120 9.50 -6.27 -10.96
CA LEU A 120 9.39 -5.87 -12.36
C LEU A 120 10.45 -4.81 -12.75
N LEU A 121 10.81 -3.92 -11.84
CA LEU A 121 11.91 -2.95 -12.03
C LEU A 121 13.30 -3.55 -11.80
N GLY A 122 13.40 -4.85 -11.52
CA GLY A 122 14.65 -5.54 -11.22
C GLY A 122 15.23 -5.20 -9.84
N ILE A 123 14.38 -4.79 -8.90
CA ILE A 123 14.76 -4.35 -7.55
C ILE A 123 14.46 -5.45 -6.53
N ALA A 124 15.47 -6.26 -6.23
CA ALA A 124 15.36 -7.33 -5.25
C ALA A 124 15.52 -6.83 -3.79
N LYS A 125 15.00 -7.64 -2.85
CA LYS A 125 15.18 -7.45 -1.41
C LYS A 125 16.67 -7.52 -1.05
N PRO A 126 17.20 -6.62 -0.20
CA PRO A 126 18.57 -6.73 0.27
C PRO A 126 18.79 -8.07 1.01
N GLY A 127 19.66 -8.92 0.47
CA GLY A 127 20.03 -10.21 1.07
C GLY A 127 19.39 -11.45 0.44
N ASP A 128 18.54 -11.30 -0.58
CA ASP A 128 18.17 -12.38 -1.52
C ASP A 128 19.25 -12.62 -2.61
#